data_AF-A0A496Y5L0-F1
#
_entry.id   AF-A0A496Y5L0-F1
#
_cell.length_a   1.000
_cell.length_b   1.000
_cell.length_c   1.000
_cell.angle_alpha   90.00
_cell.angle_beta   90.00
_cell.angle_gamma   90.00
#
_symmetry.space_group_name_H-M   'P 1'
#
loop_
_entity.id
_entity.type
_entity.pdbx_description
1 polymer ?
#
loop_
_entity_poly.entity_id
_entity_poly.type
_entity_poly.pdbx_seq_one_letter_code
_entity_poly.pdbx_strand_id
1 'polypeptide(L)' 'MPCKINLIGFNPVEGVRFRSPRLEELQHFQKILLGACKQAVTLRRSHGTDIAAACGQLAGAG' A
#
# COMPACT_ATOMS: atom_id res chain seq x y z
N MET A 1 3.15 -15.69 17.70
CA MET A 1 1.78 -15.35 17.27
C MET A 1 1.76 -15.26 15.74
N PRO A 2 0.90 -15.99 15.03
CA PRO A 2 0.78 -15.85 13.58
C PRO A 2 0.12 -14.51 13.24
N CYS A 3 0.66 -13.77 12.26
CA CYS A 3 0.08 -12.54 11.75
C CYS A 3 0.18 -12.47 10.22
N LYS A 4 -0.55 -11.53 9.62
CA LYS A 4 -0.53 -11.24 8.18
C LYS A 4 -0.02 -9.81 7.98
N ILE A 5 0.85 -9.63 7.01
CA ILE A 5 1.39 -8.33 6.62
C ILE A 5 0.69 -7.89 5.35
N ASN A 6 0.01 -6.73 5.40
CA ASN A 6 -0.67 -6.17 4.24
C ASN A 6 0.06 -4.92 3.76
N LEU A 7 0.73 -5.02 2.62
CA LEU A 7 1.41 -3.91 1.97
C LEU A 7 0.39 -3.07 1.21
N ILE A 8 0.37 -1.77 1.48
CA ILE A 8 -0.48 -0.79 0.82
C ILE A 8 0.45 0.28 0.23
N GLY A 9 0.37 0.48 -1.09
CA GLY A 9 1.06 1.58 -1.73
C GLY A 9 0.57 2.91 -1.17
N PHE A 10 1.48 3.85 -0.94
CA PHE A 10 1.12 5.18 -0.44
C PHE A 10 0.16 5.87 -1.43
N ASN A 11 -0.97 6.36 -0.92
CA ASN A 11 -1.91 7.18 -1.68
C ASN A 11 -1.58 8.65 -1.42
N PRO A 12 -1.20 9.44 -2.44
CA PRO A 12 -0.87 10.85 -2.25
C PRO A 12 -2.03 11.63 -1.64
N VAL A 13 -1.70 12.50 -0.69
CA VAL A 13 -2.61 13.50 -0.10
C VAL A 13 -1.96 14.87 -0.18
N GLU A 14 -2.76 15.93 -0.18
CA GLU A 14 -2.25 17.30 -0.25
C GLU A 14 -1.40 17.63 0.99
N GLY A 15 -0.35 18.44 0.82
CA GLY A 15 0.49 18.92 1.93
C GLY A 15 1.61 17.98 2.39
N VAL A 16 1.76 16.78 1.81
CA VAL A 16 2.87 15.86 2.11
C VAL A 16 3.80 15.65 0.91
N ARG A 17 5.11 15.56 1.18
CA ARG A 17 6.15 15.38 0.15
C ARG A 17 6.46 13.92 -0.18
N PHE A 18 5.58 12.99 0.18
CA PHE A 18 5.74 11.57 -0.13
C PHE A 18 5.14 11.24 -1.49
N ARG A 19 5.77 10.29 -2.18
CA ARG A 19 5.29 9.78 -3.48
C ARG A 19 4.84 8.35 -3.35
N SER A 20 3.87 7.96 -4.18
CA SER A 20 3.50 6.55 -4.29
C SER A 20 4.70 5.76 -4.85
N PRO A 21 5.10 4.65 -4.22
CA PRO A 21 6.13 3.79 -4.77
C PRO A 21 5.64 3.11 -6.06
N ARG A 22 6.58 2.80 -6.96
CA ARG A 22 6.27 2.03 -8.16
C ARG A 22 5.86 0.62 -7.78
N LEU A 23 5.04 -0.02 -8.63
CA LEU A 23 4.61 -1.41 -8.39
C LEU A 23 5.79 -2.37 -8.21
N GLU A 24 6.86 -2.19 -8.99
CA GLU A 24 8.08 -2.99 -8.89
C GLU A 24 8.78 -2.84 -7.53
N GLU A 25 8.80 -1.65 -6.95
CA GLU A 25 9.40 -1.37 -5.64
C GLU A 25 8.60 -2.06 -4.53
N LEU A 26 7.26 -2.02 -4.62
CA LEU A 26 6.37 -2.75 -3.71
C LEU A 26 6.54 -4.27 -3.82
N GLN A 27 6.64 -4.80 -5.03
CA GLN A 27 6.87 -6.22 -5.27
C GLN A 27 8.25 -6.68 -4.77
N HIS A 28 9.28 -5.85 -4.95
CA HIS A 28 10.61 -6.13 -4.43
C HIS A 28 10.58 -6.22 -2.89
N PHE A 29 9.93 -5.26 -2.24
CA PHE A 29 9.77 -5.28 -0.78
C PHE A 29 8.95 -6.48 -0.29
N GLN A 30 7.89 -6.85 -1.01
CA GLN A 30 7.12 -8.06 -0.73
C GLN A 30 8.00 -9.32 -0.76
N LYS A 31 8.87 -9.46 -1.76
CA LYS A 31 9.81 -10.59 -1.86
C LYS A 31 10.78 -10.65 -0.69
N ILE A 32 11.31 -9.49 -0.27
CA ILE A 32 12.17 -9.40 0.91
C ILE A 32 11.44 -9.93 2.15
N LEU A 33 10.21 -9.48 2.39
CA LEU A 33 9.43 -9.92 3.54
C LEU A 33 9.12 -11.42 3.50
N LEU A 34 8.71 -11.95 2.34
CA LEU A 34 8.46 -13.39 2.18
C LEU A 34 9.72 -14.25 2.45
N GLY A 35 10.92 -13.73 2.17
CA GLY A 35 12.18 -14.42 2.46
C GLY A 35 12.64 -14.26 3.91
N ALA A 36 12.35 -13.12 4.54
CA ALA A 36 12.80 -12.81 5.89
C ALA A 36 11.86 -13.32 6.99
N CYS A 37 10.58 -13.54 6.67
CA CYS A 37 9.54 -13.78 7.65
C CYS A 37 8.64 -14.96 7.24
N LYS A 38 8.14 -15.73 8.23
CA LYS A 38 7.24 -16.88 8.01
C LYS A 38 5.75 -16.46 7.90
N GLN A 39 5.49 -15.16 7.77
CA GLN A 39 4.16 -14.57 7.78
C GLN A 39 3.60 -14.49 6.36
N ALA A 40 2.28 -14.51 6.24
CA ALA A 40 1.63 -14.23 4.97
C ALA A 40 1.78 -12.75 4.62
N VAL A 41 2.28 -12.45 3.42
CA VAL A 41 2.45 -11.08 2.92
C VAL A 41 1.57 -10.86 1.70
N THR A 42 0.62 -9.94 1.79
CA THR A 42 -0.27 -9.55 0.69
C THR A 42 0.04 -8.15 0.20
N LEU A 43 -0.09 -7.93 -1.11
CA LEU A 43 -0.01 -6.60 -1.71
C LEU A 43 -1.41 -6.14 -2.10
N ARG A 44 -1.91 -5.08 -1.47
CA ARG A 44 -3.20 -4.48 -1.81
C ARG A 44 -3.02 -3.60 -3.05
N ARG A 45 -3.63 -4.01 -4.16
CA ARG A 45 -3.76 -3.16 -5.35
C ARG A 45 -4.88 -2.16 -5.11
N SER A 46 -4.58 -0.88 -5.20
CA SER A 46 -5.60 0.17 -5.20
C SER A 46 -6.38 0.06 -6.51
N HIS A 47 -7.57 -0.54 -6.49
CA HIS A 47 -8.49 -0.61 -7.65
C HIS A 47 -9.06 0.76 -8.08
N GLY A 48 -8.55 1.88 -7.53
CA GLY A 48 -9.12 3.22 -7.67
C GLY A 48 -8.08 4.32 -7.82
N THR A 49 -6.90 4.05 -8.38
CA THR A 49 -5.99 5.13 -8.80
C THR A 49 -6.48 5.86 -10.06
N ASP A 50 -7.41 5.28 -10.82
CA ASP A 50 -8.04 5.92 -11.98
C ASP A 50 -9.22 6.84 -11.59
N ILE A 51 -9.72 6.71 -10.37
CA ILE A 51 -10.84 7.47 -9.80
C ILE A 51 -10.54 7.61 -8.32
N ALA A 52 -10.03 8.76 -7.89
CA ALA A 52 -9.63 9.13 -6.52
C ALA A 52 -10.53 8.56 -5.40
N ALA A 53 -10.38 7.26 -5.12
CA ALA A 53 -11.17 6.46 -4.21
C ALA A 53 -10.26 5.44 -3.49
N ALA A 54 -8.95 5.68 -3.51
CA ALA A 54 -7.99 4.85 -2.80
C ALA A 54 -8.07 5.17 -1.29
N CYS A 55 -7.93 4.14 -0.44
CA CYS A 55 -8.09 4.27 1.01
C CYS A 55 -7.16 5.36 1.59
N GLY A 56 -7.75 6.37 2.23
CA GLY A 56 -7.06 7.57 2.73
C GLY A 56 -7.71 8.89 2.31
N GLN A 57 -8.63 8.85 1.33
CA GLN A 57 -9.33 10.03 0.78
C GLN A 57 -10.76 10.24 1.31
N LEU A 58 -11.17 9.54 2.37
CA LEU A 58 -12.42 9.85 3.05
C LEU A 58 -12.21 11.08 3.95
N ALA A 59 -12.01 12.25 3.34
CA ALA A 59 -12.45 13.49 3.96
C ALA A 59 -13.98 13.45 3.89
N GLY A 60 -14.65 13.27 5.02
CA GLY A 60 -16.11 13.31 5.06
C GLY A 60 -16.57 14.61 4.42
N ALA A 61 -17.35 14.51 3.35
CA ALA A 61 -18.11 15.64 2.82
C ALA A 61 -19.14 16.02 3.90
N GLY A 62 -18.79 17.02 4.70
CA GLY A 62 -19.74 17.86 5.42
C GLY A 62 -20.09 19.07 4.57
#